data_AF-A0A7Z9QT71-F1
#
_entry.id   AF-A0A7Z9QT71-F1
#
_cell.length_a   1.000
_cell.length_b   1.000
_cell.length_c   1.000
_cell.angle_alpha   90.00
_cell.angle_beta   90.00
_cell.angle_gamma   90.00
#
_symmetry.space_group_name_H-M   'P 1'
#
loop_
_entity.id
_entity.type
_entity.pdbx_description
1 polymer ?
#
loop_
_entity_poly.entity_id
_entity_poly.type
_entity_poly.pdbx_seq_one_letter_code
_entity_poly.pdbx_strand_id
1 'polypeptide(L)'
;MILDGRKVGRTPYQLSAATARSYQVGIIYDRGIWECQAVVQNGYRTLIDSRQSDLGADLLIVSSPQGASVFLDDACVGLTAVGKPISLAKADWFKKAQADGRQLRVRKVPYGNIQLRLKGIPDFDFGPDQEIEVEIPVQDEQMILFADIFRQKVVDQKGKVYAIGQPNDPFQELEDAVGN
;
A
#
# COMPACT_ATOMS: atom_id res chain seq x y z
N MET A 1 -5.84 -4.63 -24.69
CA MET A 1 -6.97 -5.48 -24.30
C MET A 1 -6.65 -6.94 -24.57
N ILE A 2 -7.03 -7.78 -23.62
CA ILE A 2 -6.91 -9.23 -23.59
C ILE A 2 -8.33 -9.80 -23.50
N LEU A 3 -8.63 -10.81 -24.32
CA LEU A 3 -9.82 -11.65 -24.20
C LEU A 3 -9.38 -13.10 -24.14
N ASP A 4 -9.81 -13.83 -23.11
CA ASP A 4 -9.50 -15.25 -22.89
C ASP A 4 -7.99 -15.54 -23.04
N GLY A 5 -7.17 -14.71 -22.41
CA GLY A 5 -5.71 -14.82 -22.42
C GLY A 5 -5.02 -14.33 -23.70
N ARG A 6 -5.75 -13.88 -24.72
CA ARG A 6 -5.19 -13.41 -26.00
C ARG A 6 -5.30 -11.90 -26.15
N LYS A 7 -4.22 -11.24 -26.57
CA LYS A 7 -4.25 -9.80 -26.91
C LYS A 7 -5.05 -9.58 -28.19
N VAL A 8 -6.19 -8.91 -28.09
CA VAL A 8 -7.15 -8.74 -29.20
C VAL A 8 -7.20 -7.32 -29.78
N GLY A 9 -6.67 -6.31 -29.06
CA GLY A 9 -6.72 -4.93 -29.55
C GLY A 9 -6.40 -3.88 -28.50
N ARG A 10 -6.74 -2.63 -28.83
CA ARG A 10 -6.64 -1.44 -27.95
C ARG A 10 -8.05 -1.00 -27.54
N THR A 11 -8.19 -0.40 -26.36
CA THR A 11 -9.44 0.20 -25.91
C THR A 11 -9.62 1.59 -26.54
N PRO A 12 -10.86 2.04 -26.84
CA PRO A 12 -12.11 1.26 -26.77
C PRO A 12 -12.13 0.13 -27.84
N TYR A 13 -12.69 -1.02 -27.47
CA TYR A 13 -12.77 -2.21 -28.33
C TYR A 13 -14.20 -2.72 -28.37
N GLN A 14 -14.68 -3.09 -29.55
CA GLN A 14 -16.01 -3.64 -29.76
C GLN A 14 -15.92 -5.05 -30.34
N LEU A 15 -16.62 -5.99 -29.73
CA LEU A 15 -16.79 -7.36 -30.23
C LEU A 15 -18.22 -7.52 -30.76
N SER A 16 -18.40 -7.43 -32.08
CA SER A 16 -19.74 -7.37 -32.70
C SER A 16 -20.47 -8.72 -32.79
N ALA A 17 -19.75 -9.84 -32.78
CA ALA A 17 -20.31 -11.19 -32.89
C ALA A 17 -19.87 -12.07 -31.70
N ALA A 18 -20.10 -11.58 -30.49
CA ALA A 18 -19.81 -12.34 -29.27
C ALA A 18 -20.82 -13.48 -29.09
N THR A 19 -20.31 -14.68 -28.79
CA THR A 19 -21.15 -15.82 -28.41
C THR A 19 -21.59 -15.67 -26.96
N ALA A 20 -22.82 -16.04 -26.61
CA ALA A 20 -23.25 -16.04 -25.22
C ALA A 20 -22.41 -17.02 -24.38
N ARG A 21 -21.58 -16.48 -23.49
CA ARG A 21 -20.77 -17.19 -22.49
C ARG A 21 -20.09 -16.18 -21.56
N SER A 22 -19.33 -16.69 -20.59
CA SER A 22 -18.37 -15.87 -19.84
C SER A 22 -17.08 -15.67 -20.66
N TYR A 23 -16.59 -14.43 -20.67
CA TYR A 23 -15.29 -14.04 -21.23
C TYR A 23 -14.39 -13.55 -20.12
N GLN A 24 -13.12 -13.99 -20.12
CA GLN A 24 -12.09 -13.37 -19.29
C GLN A 24 -11.57 -12.13 -20.01
N VAL A 25 -11.77 -10.96 -19.41
CA VAL A 25 -11.38 -9.68 -19.99
C VAL A 25 -10.21 -9.11 -19.21
N GLY A 26 -9.17 -8.66 -19.93
CA GLY A 26 -8.02 -7.97 -19.35
C GLY A 26 -7.77 -6.62 -20.04
N ILE A 27 -7.74 -5.53 -19.29
CA ILE A 27 -7.38 -4.20 -19.78
C ILE A 27 -5.97 -3.88 -19.30
N ILE A 28 -5.09 -3.53 -20.24
CA ILE A 28 -3.68 -3.24 -19.96
C ILE A 28 -3.56 -1.74 -19.74
N TYR A 29 -3.16 -1.35 -18.53
CA TYR A 29 -2.76 -0.01 -18.13
C TYR A 29 -1.25 0.03 -17.90
N ASP A 30 -0.68 1.23 -17.70
CA ASP A 30 0.76 1.40 -17.46
C ASP A 30 1.19 0.73 -16.14
N ARG A 31 0.32 0.74 -15.13
CA ARG A 31 0.58 0.16 -13.80
C ARG A 31 0.27 -1.34 -13.69
N GLY A 32 -0.40 -1.93 -14.68
CA GLY A 32 -0.74 -3.35 -14.64
C GLY A 32 -1.97 -3.71 -15.47
N ILE A 33 -2.47 -4.93 -15.25
CA ILE A 33 -3.63 -5.46 -15.96
C ILE A 33 -4.81 -5.50 -14.99
N TRP A 34 -5.90 -4.82 -15.38
CA TRP A 34 -7.20 -4.95 -14.71
C TRP A 34 -7.96 -6.09 -15.36
N GLU A 35 -8.53 -6.99 -14.58
CA GLU A 35 -9.18 -8.20 -15.09
C GLU A 35 -10.59 -8.35 -14.50
N CYS A 36 -11.52 -8.80 -15.33
CA CYS A 36 -12.87 -9.15 -14.90
C CYS A 36 -13.43 -10.32 -15.71
N GLN A 37 -14.42 -11.01 -15.14
CA GLN A 37 -15.28 -11.90 -15.92
C GLN A 37 -16.49 -11.14 -16.44
N ALA A 38 -16.71 -11.21 -17.74
CA ALA A 38 -17.85 -10.60 -18.41
C ALA A 38 -18.80 -11.67 -18.93
N VAL A 39 -20.01 -11.74 -18.37
CA VAL A 39 -21.06 -12.63 -18.85
C VAL A 39 -21.77 -11.97 -20.03
N VAL A 40 -21.66 -12.57 -21.21
CA VAL A 40 -22.34 -12.14 -22.44
C VAL A 40 -23.56 -13.03 -22.66
N GLN A 41 -24.70 -12.40 -22.95
CA GLN A 41 -25.98 -13.07 -23.20
C GLN A 41 -26.51 -12.72 -24.59
N ASN A 42 -27.23 -13.65 -25.21
CA ASN A 42 -27.82 -13.44 -26.52
C ASN A 42 -28.86 -12.31 -26.47
N GLY A 43 -28.82 -11.41 -27.45
CA GLY A 43 -29.76 -10.29 -27.57
C GLY A 43 -29.48 -9.11 -26.64
N TYR A 44 -28.45 -9.17 -25.79
CA TYR A 44 -28.07 -8.10 -24.88
C TYR A 44 -26.68 -7.54 -25.22
N ARG A 45 -26.48 -6.25 -24.93
CA ARG A 45 -25.18 -5.59 -25.00
C ARG A 45 -24.52 -5.60 -23.63
N THR A 46 -23.35 -6.22 -23.51
CA THR A 46 -22.49 -6.11 -22.34
C THR A 46 -21.55 -4.90 -22.51
N LEU A 47 -21.53 -4.00 -21.53
CA LEU A 47 -20.61 -2.87 -21.47
C LEU A 47 -19.63 -3.09 -20.31
N ILE A 48 -18.36 -2.84 -20.57
CA ILE A 48 -17.29 -2.93 -19.57
C ILE A 48 -16.60 -1.58 -19.59
N ASP A 49 -16.67 -0.88 -18.47
CA ASP A 49 -15.89 0.33 -18.21
C ASP A 49 -14.89 0.00 -17.11
N SER A 50 -13.65 0.45 -17.29
CA SER A 50 -12.65 0.39 -16.24
C SER A 50 -11.68 1.56 -16.39
N ARG A 51 -10.97 1.85 -15.31
CA ARG A 51 -10.02 2.94 -15.19
C ARG A 51 -8.74 2.39 -14.57
N GLN A 52 -7.62 3.09 -14.78
CA GLN A 52 -6.37 2.73 -14.12
C GLN A 52 -6.47 2.80 -12.58
N SER A 53 -7.35 3.65 -12.04
CA SER A 53 -7.66 3.69 -10.61
C SER A 53 -8.25 2.38 -10.10
N ASP A 54 -8.88 1.57 -10.94
CA ASP A 54 -9.48 0.30 -10.50
C ASP A 54 -8.42 -0.76 -10.18
N LEU A 55 -7.14 -0.48 -10.48
CA LEU A 55 -6.01 -1.30 -10.04
C LEU A 55 -5.62 -1.08 -8.56
N GLY A 56 -6.11 -0.03 -7.91
CA GLY A 56 -5.66 0.40 -6.58
C GLY A 56 -4.43 1.33 -6.64
N ALA A 57 -3.83 1.57 -5.48
CA ALA A 57 -2.64 2.40 -5.29
C ALA A 57 -1.37 1.55 -5.06
N ASP A 58 -0.22 2.18 -5.30
CA ASP A 58 1.08 1.63 -4.95
C ASP A 58 1.63 2.38 -3.72
N LEU A 59 1.94 1.64 -2.65
CA LEU A 59 2.59 2.18 -1.46
C LEU A 59 4.07 1.80 -1.44
N LEU A 60 4.96 2.78 -1.30
CA LEU A 60 6.37 2.56 -0.99
C LEU A 60 6.60 2.89 0.48
N ILE A 61 7.02 1.90 1.27
CA ILE A 61 7.09 2.02 2.73
C ILE A 61 8.54 1.94 3.19
N VAL A 62 8.98 2.96 3.92
CA VAL A 62 10.31 3.09 4.52
C VAL A 62 10.14 3.20 6.03
N SER A 63 11.05 2.62 6.81
CA SER A 63 11.01 2.75 8.27
C SER A 63 12.35 3.08 8.90
N SER A 64 12.26 3.63 10.12
CA SER A 64 13.33 3.77 11.09
C SER A 64 12.85 3.18 12.44
N PRO A 65 13.45 2.10 12.96
CA PRO A 65 14.57 1.34 12.38
C PRO A 65 14.17 0.59 11.11
N GLN A 66 15.17 0.15 10.35
CA GLN A 66 14.99 -0.66 9.14
C GLN A 66 14.67 -2.13 9.49
N GLY A 67 14.09 -2.87 8.55
CA GLY A 67 13.74 -4.28 8.75
C GLY A 67 12.44 -4.49 9.52
N ALA A 68 11.62 -3.44 9.68
CA ALA A 68 10.35 -3.54 10.36
C ALA A 68 9.35 -4.40 9.57
N SER A 69 8.57 -5.21 10.27
CA SER A 69 7.41 -5.91 9.71
C SER A 69 6.28 -4.93 9.46
N VAL A 70 5.69 -4.99 8.28
CA VAL A 70 4.63 -4.08 7.85
C VAL A 70 3.34 -4.86 7.66
N PHE A 71 2.27 -4.34 8.25
CA PHE A 71 0.92 -4.87 8.13
C PHE A 71 0.00 -3.79 7.56
N LEU A 72 -0.86 -4.18 6.63
CA LEU A 72 -1.98 -3.37 6.14
C LEU A 72 -3.27 -4.12 6.48
N ASP A 73 -4.17 -3.50 7.23
CA ASP A 73 -5.42 -4.10 7.72
C ASP A 73 -5.16 -5.51 8.32
N ASP A 74 -4.23 -5.56 9.28
CA ASP A 74 -3.72 -6.76 9.95
C ASP A 74 -3.03 -7.85 9.09
N ALA A 75 -2.99 -7.69 7.76
CA ALA A 75 -2.27 -8.60 6.88
C ALA A 75 -0.80 -8.20 6.75
N CYS A 76 0.13 -9.11 7.09
CA CYS A 76 1.56 -8.89 6.88
C CYS A 76 1.89 -8.81 5.38
N VAL A 77 2.40 -7.66 4.93
CA VAL A 77 2.73 -7.39 3.53
C VAL A 77 4.23 -7.46 3.23
N GLY A 78 5.07 -7.53 4.26
CA GLY A 78 6.51 -7.74 4.13
C GLY A 78 7.36 -6.98 5.15
N LEU A 79 8.65 -6.85 4.82
CA LEU A 79 9.65 -6.17 5.66
C LEU A 79 10.15 -4.90 4.94
N THR A 80 10.42 -3.83 5.68
CA THR A 80 11.14 -2.68 5.12
C THR A 80 12.60 -3.02 4.83
N ALA A 81 13.21 -2.32 3.88
CA ALA A 81 14.55 -2.66 3.41
C ALA A 81 15.63 -2.38 4.47
N VAL A 82 16.58 -3.32 4.58
CA VAL A 82 17.81 -3.17 5.37
C VAL A 82 18.95 -2.66 4.48
N GLY A 83 19.72 -1.69 4.96
CA GLY A 83 20.92 -1.20 4.30
C GLY A 83 21.22 0.26 4.60
N LYS A 84 21.48 1.07 3.56
CA LYS A 84 21.74 2.51 3.74
C LYS A 84 20.50 3.20 4.34
N PRO A 85 20.59 3.83 5.53
CA PRO A 85 19.46 4.52 6.12
C PRO A 85 18.97 5.68 5.25
N ILE A 86 17.65 5.77 5.13
CA ILE A 86 16.97 6.95 4.57
C ILE A 86 16.56 7.82 5.75
N SER A 87 16.83 9.12 5.67
CA SER A 87 16.56 10.05 6.76
C SER A 87 15.52 11.08 6.33
N LEU A 88 14.42 11.18 7.09
CA LEU A 88 13.40 12.23 6.93
C LEU A 88 13.95 13.65 7.00
N ALA A 89 15.10 13.87 7.65
CA ALA A 89 15.72 15.19 7.74
C ALA A 89 16.28 15.69 6.39
N LYS A 90 16.39 14.82 5.38
CA LYS A 90 16.82 15.19 4.03
C LYS A 90 15.60 15.49 3.16
N ALA A 91 15.53 16.68 2.59
CA ALA A 91 14.40 17.10 1.75
C ALA A 91 14.13 16.17 0.54
N ASP A 92 15.13 15.44 0.06
CA ASP A 92 15.05 14.53 -1.08
C ASP A 92 14.88 13.05 -0.68
N TRP A 93 14.53 12.76 0.58
CA TRP A 93 14.45 11.39 1.10
C TRP A 93 13.54 10.49 0.26
N PHE A 94 12.42 11.01 -0.24
CA PHE A 94 11.45 10.26 -1.04
C PHE A 94 12.02 9.86 -2.42
N LYS A 95 12.89 10.70 -3.02
CA LYS A 95 13.58 10.36 -4.27
C LYS A 95 14.55 9.22 -4.05
N LYS A 96 15.27 9.22 -2.92
CA LYS A 96 16.17 8.13 -2.53
C LYS A 96 15.40 6.84 -2.26
N ALA A 97 14.25 6.93 -1.58
CA ALA A 97 13.36 5.80 -1.36
C ALA A 97 12.86 5.20 -2.69
N GLN A 98 12.43 6.06 -3.61
CA GLN A 98 11.93 5.63 -4.92
C GLN A 98 13.01 4.98 -5.79
N ALA A 99 14.24 5.51 -5.76
CA ALA A 99 15.38 4.97 -6.50
C ALA A 99 15.92 3.65 -5.92
N ASP A 100 15.69 3.38 -4.63
CA ASP A 100 16.12 2.14 -4.00
C ASP A 100 15.13 1.00 -4.30
N GLY A 101 15.54 0.10 -5.20
CA GLY A 101 14.75 -1.06 -5.62
C GLY A 101 14.44 -2.06 -4.50
N ARG A 102 15.15 -1.99 -3.36
CA ARG A 102 14.94 -2.91 -2.22
C ARG A 102 13.79 -2.47 -1.31
N GLN A 103 13.40 -1.19 -1.35
CA GLN A 103 12.32 -0.67 -0.50
C GLN A 103 11.02 -1.42 -0.75
N LEU A 104 10.27 -1.65 0.34
CA LEU A 104 9.01 -2.38 0.29
C LEU A 104 8.01 -1.61 -0.57
N ARG A 105 7.47 -2.28 -1.59
CA ARG A 105 6.45 -1.76 -2.48
C ARG A 105 5.23 -2.67 -2.42
N VAL A 106 4.15 -2.18 -1.84
CA VAL A 106 2.86 -2.87 -1.81
C VAL A 106 2.04 -2.35 -2.98
N ARG A 107 1.61 -3.24 -3.87
CA ARG A 107 0.82 -2.88 -5.05
C ARG A 107 -0.63 -3.24 -4.87
N LYS A 108 -1.49 -2.58 -5.64
CA LYS A 108 -2.94 -2.82 -5.66
C LYS A 108 -3.61 -2.62 -4.30
N VAL A 109 -3.12 -1.65 -3.54
CA VAL A 109 -3.73 -1.28 -2.26
C VAL A 109 -5.07 -0.58 -2.53
N PRO A 110 -6.18 -0.98 -1.91
CA PRO A 110 -7.46 -0.29 -2.09
C PRO A 110 -7.37 1.20 -1.70
N TYR A 111 -8.13 2.03 -2.40
CA TYR A 111 -8.32 3.43 -1.96
C TYR A 111 -9.24 3.47 -0.76
N GLY A 112 -9.06 4.50 0.07
CA GLY A 112 -9.79 4.67 1.33
C GLY A 112 -8.88 4.57 2.54
N ASN A 113 -9.48 4.52 3.72
CA ASN A 113 -8.73 4.42 4.96
C ASN A 113 -8.28 2.98 5.16
N ILE A 114 -7.00 2.79 5.45
CA ILE A 114 -6.42 1.50 5.84
C ILE A 114 -5.65 1.67 7.14
N GLN A 115 -5.57 0.61 7.92
CA GLN A 115 -4.72 0.55 9.10
C GLN A 115 -3.30 0.15 8.66
N LEU A 116 -2.34 1.06 8.86
CA LEU A 116 -0.92 0.79 8.67
C LEU A 116 -0.28 0.51 10.04
N ARG A 117 0.30 -0.68 10.17
CA ARG A 117 1.00 -1.08 11.39
C ARG A 117 2.42 -1.52 11.07
N LEU A 118 3.41 -1.01 11.80
CA LEU A 118 4.80 -1.41 11.67
C LEU A 118 5.34 -1.89 13.00
N LYS A 119 5.99 -3.05 12.99
CA LYS A 119 6.67 -3.63 14.15
C LYS A 119 8.17 -3.73 13.88
N GLY A 120 8.95 -2.99 14.65
CA GLY A 120 10.40 -3.06 14.67
C GLY A 120 10.88 -4.45 15.12
N ILE A 121 12.06 -4.84 14.65
CA ILE A 121 12.71 -6.06 15.16
C ILE A 121 13.16 -5.73 16.59
N PRO A 122 12.77 -6.55 17.60
CA PRO A 122 13.23 -6.34 18.96
C PRO A 122 14.76 -6.45 18.97
N ASP A 123 15.42 -5.34 19.28
CA ASP A 123 16.81 -5.33 19.70
C ASP A 123 16.83 -5.30 21.23
N PHE A 124 17.86 -5.89 21.82
CA PHE A 124 17.92 -6.16 23.27
C PHE A 124 17.73 -4.91 24.15
N ASP A 125 17.97 -3.72 23.59
CA ASP A 125 17.96 -2.43 24.28
C ASP A 125 16.61 -1.66 24.26
N PHE A 126 15.61 -2.09 23.48
CA PHE A 126 14.44 -1.25 23.17
C PHE A 126 13.09 -1.77 23.69
N GLY A 127 13.09 -2.80 24.55
CA GLY A 127 11.87 -3.32 25.16
C GLY A 127 10.92 -4.05 24.17
N PRO A 128 9.80 -4.58 24.67
CA PRO A 128 8.91 -5.47 23.91
C PRO A 128 8.06 -4.77 22.84
N ASP A 129 7.83 -3.46 22.93
CA ASP A 129 6.83 -2.74 22.11
C ASP A 129 7.47 -1.68 21.20
N GLN A 130 8.14 -2.14 20.14
CA GLN A 130 8.58 -1.29 19.02
C GLN A 130 7.52 -1.24 17.92
N GLU A 131 6.33 -0.74 18.22
CA GLU A 131 5.20 -0.78 17.30
C GLU A 131 4.61 0.61 17.06
N ILE A 132 4.19 0.88 15.84
CA ILE A 132 3.41 2.06 15.47
C ILE A 132 2.21 1.60 14.65
N GLU A 133 1.04 2.12 15.00
CA GLU A 133 -0.21 1.88 14.29
C GLU A 133 -0.87 3.21 13.96
N VAL A 134 -1.30 3.37 12.71
CA VAL A 134 -1.94 4.60 12.24
C VAL A 134 -2.92 4.31 11.12
N GLU A 135 -4.06 4.99 11.13
CA GLU A 135 -4.98 5.00 9.98
C GLU A 135 -4.47 5.98 8.91
N ILE A 136 -4.31 5.49 7.68
CA ILE A 136 -3.89 6.31 6.54
C ILE A 136 -4.95 6.32 5.44
N PRO A 137 -5.37 7.50 4.94
CA PRO A 137 -6.20 7.60 3.77
C PRO A 137 -5.35 7.42 2.49
N VAL A 138 -5.55 6.31 1.80
CA VAL A 138 -4.98 6.05 0.47
C VAL A 138 -5.78 6.82 -0.58
N GLN A 139 -5.20 7.90 -1.07
CA GLN A 139 -5.87 8.86 -1.96
C GLN A 139 -5.14 9.07 -3.30
N ASP A 140 -3.83 8.85 -3.35
CA ASP A 140 -3.03 9.00 -4.56
C ASP A 140 -2.73 7.63 -5.20
N GLU A 141 -2.58 7.59 -6.52
CA GLU A 141 -2.14 6.37 -7.25
C GLU A 141 -0.82 5.81 -6.72
N GLN A 142 0.04 6.68 -6.20
CA GLN A 142 1.30 6.33 -5.55
C GLN A 142 1.51 7.17 -4.30
N MET A 143 1.78 6.49 -3.17
CA MET A 143 2.18 7.15 -1.93
C MET A 143 3.51 6.57 -1.45
N ILE A 144 4.36 7.43 -0.89
CA ILE A 144 5.63 7.05 -0.30
C ILE A 144 5.56 7.45 1.17
N LEU A 145 5.63 6.45 2.06
CA LEU A 145 5.45 6.62 3.48
C LEU A 145 6.78 6.38 4.19
N PHE A 146 7.08 7.25 5.15
CA PHE A 146 8.15 7.04 6.10
C PHE A 146 7.57 6.89 7.49
N ALA A 147 7.86 5.77 8.14
CA ALA A 147 7.49 5.49 9.52
C ALA A 147 8.73 5.52 10.43
N ASP A 148 8.81 6.52 11.30
CA ASP A 148 9.74 6.55 12.42
C ASP A 148 9.04 5.92 13.62
N ILE A 149 9.30 4.63 13.85
CA ILE A 149 8.64 3.81 14.87
C ILE A 149 8.97 4.38 16.26
N PHE A 150 10.25 4.71 16.50
CA PHE A 150 10.68 5.24 17.79
C PHE A 150 10.06 6.60 18.12
N ARG A 151 9.85 7.45 17.11
CA ARG A 151 9.19 8.75 17.30
C ARG A 151 7.67 8.71 17.09
N GLN A 152 7.08 7.53 16.94
CA GLN A 152 5.66 7.35 16.68
C GLN A 152 5.16 8.28 15.55
N LYS A 153 5.93 8.37 14.46
CA LYS A 153 5.71 9.37 13.41
C LYS A 153 5.61 8.75 12.03
N VAL A 154 4.52 9.05 11.33
CA VAL A 154 4.33 8.67 9.91
C VAL A 154 4.14 9.92 9.05
N VAL A 155 4.92 10.03 7.98
CA VAL A 155 4.89 11.16 7.03
C VAL A 155 4.92 10.66 5.60
N ASP A 156 4.19 11.31 4.69
CA ASP A 156 4.29 11.03 3.25
C ASP A 156 5.30 11.92 2.50
N GLN A 157 5.49 11.66 1.21
CA GLN A 157 6.36 12.44 0.32
C GLN A 157 5.98 13.93 0.20
N LYS A 158 4.72 14.28 0.50
CA LYS A 158 4.23 15.67 0.46
C LYS A 158 4.45 16.38 1.81
N GLY A 159 4.96 15.68 2.82
CA GLY A 159 5.17 16.19 4.16
C GLY A 159 3.93 16.15 5.06
N LYS A 160 2.82 15.53 4.61
CA LYS A 160 1.64 15.34 5.45
C LYS A 160 1.95 14.31 6.52
N VAL A 161 1.63 14.66 7.75
CA VAL A 161 1.85 13.84 8.95
C VAL A 161 0.55 13.11 9.27
N TYR A 162 0.62 11.79 9.45
CA TYR A 162 -0.52 10.93 9.79
C TYR A 162 -0.52 10.51 11.26
N ALA A 163 0.68 10.35 11.83
CA ALA A 163 0.87 10.12 13.26
C ALA A 163 2.02 10.97 13.77
N ILE A 164 1.89 11.45 15.00
CA ILE A 164 2.95 12.03 15.80
C ILE A 164 2.64 11.72 17.27
N GLY A 165 3.38 10.78 17.86
CA GLY A 165 3.19 10.36 19.24
C GLY A 165 4.36 10.73 20.15
N GLN A 166 4.10 10.72 21.46
CA GLN A 166 5.14 10.41 22.44
C GLN A 166 5.29 8.88 22.49
N PRO A 167 6.51 8.32 22.66
CA PRO A 167 6.66 6.87 22.84
C PRO A 167 5.74 6.40 23.96
N ASN A 168 5.04 5.27 23.78
CA ASN A 168 4.27 4.67 24.89
C ASN A 168 5.23 4.49 26.07
N ASP A 169 4.92 5.15 27.19
CA ASP A 169 5.64 4.91 28.44
C ASP A 169 5.13 3.59 29.02
N PRO A 170 5.97 2.53 29.08
CA PRO A 170 5.55 1.23 29.61
C PRO A 170 5.19 1.27 31.10
N PHE A 171 5.43 2.38 31.80
CA PHE A 171 5.02 2.58 33.19
C PHE A 171 3.67 3.32 33.33
N GLN A 172 3.09 3.84 32.26
CA GLN A 172 1.83 4.58 32.31
C GLN A 172 0.66 3.70 32.76
N GLU A 173 0.63 2.43 32.34
CA GLU A 173 -0.35 1.44 32.79
C GLU A 173 -0.22 1.10 34.29
N LEU A 174 0.99 1.22 34.86
CA LEU A 174 1.24 1.01 36.29
C LEU A 174 0.84 2.24 37.11
N GLU A 175 1.01 3.45 36.59
CA GLU A 175 0.57 4.69 37.23
C GLU A 175 -0.97 4.75 37.31
N ASP A 176 -1.67 4.34 36.26
CA ASP A 176 -3.13 4.26 36.24
C ASP A 176 -3.69 3.16 37.16
N ALA A 177 -2.92 2.08 37.39
CA ALA A 177 -3.31 0.98 38.28
C ALA A 177 -3.09 1.30 39.77
N VAL A 178 -2.23 2.25 40.12
CA VAL A 178 -1.93 2.67 41.51
C VAL A 178 -2.82 3.86 41.94
N GLY A 179 -3.52 4.48 40.99
CA GLY A 179 -4.41 5.62 41.20
C GLY A 179 -5.87 5.32 41.59
N ASN A 180 -6.26 4.06 41.81
CA ASN A 180 -7.60 3.66 42.27
C ASN A 180 -7.60 3.03 43.67
#